data_AF-A0A9X2SMU7-F1
#
_entry.id   AF-A0A9X2SMU7-F1
#
_cell.length_a   1.000
_cell.length_b   1.000
_cell.length_c   1.000
_cell.angle_alpha   90.00
_cell.angle_beta   90.00
_cell.angle_gamma   90.00
#
_symmetry.space_group_name_H-M   'P 1'
#
loop_
_entity.id
_entity.type
_entity.pdbx_description
1 polymer ?
#
loop_
_entity_poly.entity_id
_entity_poly.type
_entity_poly.pdbx_seq_one_letter_code
_entity_poly.pdbx_strand_id
1 'polypeptide(L)'
;MAEYDPNTRRAPLRPLVPHSGSYDGAAEAGGAGFEYDEATLHSLAREWRDLANEFRNDIKNAEAIARTQGPGLDYASEQNAKLVRSSGQTLADTLQQRADYCDSMADKFAAALGKYATAEDTHATEIGDSAKGII
;
A
#
# COMPACT_ATOMS: atom_id res chain seq x y z
N MET A 1 3.47 -20.24 -26.12
CA MET A 1 3.80 -18.90 -25.57
C MET A 1 2.56 -18.43 -24.86
N ALA A 2 2.62 -18.27 -23.53
CA ALA A 2 1.51 -17.67 -22.79
C ALA A 2 1.54 -16.17 -23.09
N GLU A 3 0.44 -15.66 -23.66
CA GLU A 3 0.22 -14.25 -23.94
C GLU A 3 0.18 -13.48 -22.61
N TYR A 4 0.97 -12.40 -22.53
CA TYR A 4 0.97 -11.52 -21.36
C TYR A 4 -0.37 -10.79 -21.32
N ASP A 5 -1.27 -11.23 -20.44
CA ASP A 5 -2.53 -10.55 -20.17
C ASP A 5 -2.32 -9.55 -19.01
N PRO A 6 -2.29 -8.23 -19.29
CA PRO A 6 -2.10 -7.19 -18.27
C PRO A 6 -3.24 -7.11 -17.24
N ASN A 7 -4.35 -7.85 -17.45
CA ASN A 7 -5.48 -7.91 -16.54
C ASN A 7 -5.51 -9.17 -15.66
N THR A 8 -4.54 -10.08 -15.81
CA THR A 8 -4.38 -11.25 -14.93
C THR A 8 -3.55 -10.89 -13.69
N ARG A 9 -4.16 -10.10 -12.80
CA ARG A 9 -3.83 -9.93 -11.38
C ARG A 9 -2.33 -9.87 -11.02
N ARG A 10 -1.73 -8.68 -11.14
CA ARG A 10 -0.65 -8.20 -10.25
C ARG A 10 -0.81 -6.69 -10.10
N ALA A 11 -1.29 -6.25 -8.94
CA ALA A 11 -1.80 -4.90 -8.63
C ALA A 11 -3.07 -4.46 -9.39
N PRO A 12 -4.07 -3.86 -8.71
CA PRO A 12 -5.19 -3.24 -9.40
C PRO A 12 -4.68 -2.05 -10.23
N LEU A 13 -5.05 -1.99 -11.52
CA LEU A 13 -4.90 -0.81 -12.39
C LEU A 13 -5.81 0.37 -11.95
N ARG A 14 -6.29 0.36 -10.71
CA ARG A 14 -7.04 1.45 -10.10
C ARG A 14 -6.06 2.37 -9.39
N PRO A 15 -6.20 3.69 -9.49
CA PRO A 15 -5.53 4.58 -8.55
C PRO A 15 -5.83 4.10 -7.13
N LEU A 16 -4.80 3.71 -6.37
CA LEU A 16 -4.92 3.36 -4.93
C LEU A 16 -5.40 4.54 -4.08
N VAL A 17 -5.44 5.72 -4.68
CA VAL A 17 -6.08 6.91 -4.15
C VAL A 17 -7.22 7.25 -5.11
N PRO A 18 -8.49 7.04 -4.73
CA PRO A 18 -9.62 7.54 -5.51
C PRO A 18 -9.46 9.04 -5.75
N HIS A 19 -9.80 9.52 -6.95
CA HIS A 19 -9.98 10.96 -7.13
C HIS A 19 -11.07 11.41 -6.16
N SER A 20 -10.86 12.55 -5.50
CA SER A 20 -11.89 13.16 -4.67
C SER A 20 -13.21 13.24 -5.43
N GLY A 21 -14.26 12.66 -4.84
CA GLY A 21 -15.64 12.76 -5.36
C GLY A 21 -16.19 11.58 -6.16
N SER A 22 -15.54 10.42 -6.26
CA SER A 22 -16.08 9.29 -7.04
C SER A 22 -16.91 8.26 -6.26
N TYR A 23 -17.43 8.58 -5.07
CA TYR A 23 -18.44 7.74 -4.42
C TYR A 23 -19.81 8.39 -4.60
N ASP A 24 -20.66 7.76 -5.41
CA ASP A 24 -22.07 8.10 -5.63
C ASP A 24 -22.91 7.92 -4.34
N GLY A 25 -22.64 8.74 -3.34
CA GLY A 25 -23.33 8.74 -2.06
C GLY A 25 -23.29 10.15 -1.47
N ALA A 26 -24.38 10.89 -1.70
CA ALA A 26 -24.73 12.20 -1.14
C ALA A 26 -23.73 12.80 -0.13
N ALA A 27 -22.92 13.76 -0.60
CA ALA A 27 -22.27 14.72 0.27
C ALA A 27 -23.36 15.63 0.87
N GLU A 28 -23.84 15.31 2.08
CA GLU A 28 -24.65 16.24 2.85
C GLU A 28 -23.78 17.40 3.33
N ALA A 29 -24.19 18.60 2.92
CA ALA A 29 -23.55 19.85 3.27
C ALA A 29 -23.70 20.13 4.77
N GLY A 30 -22.62 19.97 5.55
CA GLY A 30 -22.65 20.37 6.96
C GLY A 30 -21.41 19.96 7.75
N GLY A 31 -20.38 20.82 7.72
CA GLY A 31 -19.24 20.74 8.63
C GLY A 31 -17.92 20.52 7.89
N ALA A 32 -16.82 21.00 8.47
CA ALA A 32 -15.45 20.75 8.03
C ALA A 32 -15.07 19.26 8.24
N GLY A 33 -15.87 18.37 7.68
CA GLY A 33 -15.70 16.93 7.70
C GLY A 33 -14.63 16.56 6.69
N PHE A 34 -13.68 15.75 7.15
CA PHE A 34 -12.66 15.18 6.31
C PHE A 34 -13.26 14.54 5.04
N GLU A 35 -12.61 14.74 3.90
CA GLU A 35 -13.08 14.32 2.57
C GLU A 35 -13.25 12.79 2.41
N TYR A 36 -12.71 12.00 3.36
CA TYR A 36 -12.88 10.55 3.45
C TYR A 36 -13.42 10.16 4.84
N ASP A 37 -14.37 9.22 4.87
CA ASP A 37 -14.90 8.65 6.10
C ASP A 37 -13.92 7.64 6.75
N GLU A 38 -14.17 7.30 8.03
CA GLU A 38 -13.34 6.37 8.80
C GLU A 38 -13.22 4.99 8.11
N ALA A 39 -14.33 4.48 7.56
CA ALA A 39 -14.37 3.20 6.86
C ALA A 39 -13.44 3.20 5.64
N THR A 40 -13.41 4.30 4.89
CA THR A 40 -12.55 4.52 3.73
C THR A 40 -11.08 4.54 4.13
N LEU A 41 -10.73 5.27 5.20
CA LEU A 41 -9.35 5.30 5.70
C LEU A 41 -8.88 3.92 6.17
N HIS A 42 -9.76 3.15 6.81
CA HIS A 42 -9.49 1.76 7.18
C HIS A 42 -9.27 0.87 5.95
N SER A 43 -10.05 1.05 4.88
CA SER A 43 -9.86 0.30 3.63
C SER A 43 -8.52 0.63 2.99
N LEU A 44 -8.21 1.92 2.85
CA LEU A 44 -6.95 2.37 2.28
C LEU A 44 -5.74 1.84 3.05
N ALA A 45 -5.75 1.91 4.38
CA ALA A 45 -4.68 1.37 5.20
C ALA A 45 -4.45 -0.14 4.96
N ARG A 46 -5.52 -0.93 4.81
CA ARG A 46 -5.43 -2.36 4.50
C ARG A 46 -4.92 -2.61 3.08
N GLU A 47 -5.46 -1.91 2.09
CA GLU A 47 -5.07 -2.08 0.69
C GLU A 47 -3.57 -1.80 0.47
N TRP A 48 -3.04 -0.76 1.13
CA TRP A 48 -1.60 -0.48 1.10
C TRP A 48 -0.76 -1.57 1.79
N ARG A 49 -1.23 -2.13 2.91
CA ARG A 49 -0.57 -3.27 3.59
C ARG A 49 -0.57 -4.52 2.71
N ASP A 50 -1.68 -4.81 2.05
CA ASP A 50 -1.80 -5.96 1.17
C ASP A 50 -0.85 -5.83 -0.03
N LEU A 51 -0.75 -4.64 -0.62
CA LEU A 51 0.19 -4.38 -1.71
C LEU A 51 1.66 -4.50 -1.25
N ALA A 52 2.00 -4.04 -0.04
CA ALA A 52 3.33 -4.24 0.52
C ALA A 52 3.68 -5.74 0.65
N ASN A 53 2.71 -6.56 1.04
CA ASN A 53 2.87 -8.00 1.14
C ASN A 53 3.03 -8.67 -0.23
N GLU A 54 2.33 -8.20 -1.26
CA GLU A 54 2.55 -8.67 -2.64
C GLU A 54 3.99 -8.41 -3.10
N PHE A 55 4.53 -7.21 -2.88
CA PHE A 55 5.92 -6.91 -3.21
C PHE A 55 6.91 -7.80 -2.45
N ARG A 56 6.69 -8.02 -1.15
CA ARG A 56 7.52 -8.93 -0.33
C ARG A 56 7.50 -10.37 -0.83
N ASN A 57 6.35 -10.85 -1.31
CA ASN A 57 6.25 -12.18 -1.87
C ASN A 57 7.07 -12.29 -3.17
N ASP A 58 7.07 -11.23 -3.99
CA ASP A 58 7.84 -11.19 -5.23
C ASP A 58 9.36 -11.07 -5.03
N ILE A 59 9.82 -10.54 -3.89
CA ILE A 59 11.27 -10.51 -3.54
C ILE A 59 11.86 -11.92 -3.60
N LYS A 60 11.15 -12.95 -3.12
CA LYS A 60 11.64 -14.34 -3.16
C LYS A 60 11.94 -14.82 -4.59
N ASN A 61 11.15 -14.39 -5.56
CA ASN A 61 11.36 -14.72 -6.97
C ASN A 61 12.54 -13.93 -7.54
N ALA A 62 12.67 -12.65 -7.19
CA ALA A 62 13.81 -11.82 -7.60
C ALA A 62 15.14 -12.37 -7.04
N GLU A 63 15.14 -12.82 -5.78
CA GLU A 63 16.29 -13.47 -5.17
C GLU A 63 16.65 -14.80 -5.84
N ALA A 64 15.68 -15.56 -6.34
CA ALA A 64 15.96 -16.76 -7.12
C ALA A 64 16.72 -16.41 -8.41
N ILE A 65 16.33 -15.33 -9.09
CA ILE A 65 17.05 -14.80 -10.27
C ILE A 65 18.46 -14.34 -9.86
N ALA A 66 18.58 -13.65 -8.72
CA ALA A 66 19.84 -13.16 -8.18
C ALA A 66 20.86 -14.28 -7.85
N ARG A 67 20.40 -15.53 -7.73
CA ARG A 67 21.25 -16.72 -7.50
C ARG A 67 21.52 -17.56 -8.75
N THR A 68 21.18 -17.05 -9.94
CA THR A 68 21.39 -17.77 -11.21
C THR A 68 22.86 -18.16 -11.41
N GLN A 69 23.08 -19.43 -11.76
CA GLN A 69 24.38 -19.97 -12.11
C GLN A 69 24.57 -20.06 -13.63
N GLY A 70 25.82 -20.02 -14.09
CA GLY A 70 26.15 -20.27 -15.49
C GLY A 70 25.79 -21.71 -15.89
N PRO A 71 25.24 -21.95 -17.09
CA PRO A 71 24.89 -23.29 -17.54
C PRO A 71 26.11 -24.14 -17.93
N GLY A 72 27.29 -23.53 -18.06
CA GLY A 72 28.55 -24.18 -18.44
C GLY A 72 29.77 -23.52 -17.80
N LEU A 73 30.94 -24.16 -18.00
CA LEU A 73 32.23 -23.70 -17.46
C LEU A 73 32.97 -22.71 -18.38
N ASP A 74 32.29 -22.21 -19.40
CA ASP A 74 32.85 -21.24 -20.34
C ASP A 74 32.61 -19.79 -19.87
N TYR A 75 33.42 -18.88 -20.43
CA TYR A 75 33.35 -17.47 -20.11
C TYR A 75 31.97 -16.84 -20.41
N ALA A 76 31.32 -17.23 -21.51
CA ALA A 76 30.04 -16.64 -21.89
C ALA A 76 28.92 -17.05 -20.93
N SER A 77 28.92 -18.32 -20.48
CA SER A 77 28.01 -18.82 -19.45
C SER A 77 28.10 -18.01 -18.15
N GLU A 78 29.32 -17.77 -17.65
CA GLU A 78 29.49 -17.02 -16.39
C GLU A 78 29.15 -15.54 -16.54
N GLN A 79 29.53 -14.89 -17.65
CA GLN A 79 29.18 -13.48 -17.87
C GLN A 79 27.67 -13.29 -18.02
N ASN A 80 26.98 -14.18 -18.73
CA ASN A 80 25.53 -14.13 -18.84
C ASN A 80 24.87 -14.32 -17.47
N ALA A 81 25.32 -15.31 -16.69
CA ALA A 81 24.81 -15.51 -15.34
C ALA A 81 25.07 -14.29 -14.44
N LYS A 82 26.22 -13.63 -14.55
CA LYS A 82 26.53 -12.40 -13.81
C LYS A 82 25.53 -11.27 -14.13
N LEU A 83 25.18 -11.08 -15.40
CA LEU A 83 24.18 -10.08 -15.81
C LEU A 83 22.79 -10.41 -15.23
N VAL A 84 22.38 -11.68 -15.30
CA VAL A 84 21.11 -12.14 -14.73
C VAL A 84 21.08 -11.97 -13.21
N ARG A 85 22.17 -12.30 -12.51
CA ARG A 85 22.25 -12.09 -11.05
C ARG A 85 22.11 -10.61 -10.70
N SER A 86 22.81 -9.75 -11.45
CA SER A 86 22.74 -8.30 -11.24
C SER A 86 21.33 -7.75 -11.45
N SER A 87 20.59 -8.23 -12.47
CA SER A 87 19.22 -7.79 -12.68
C SER A 87 18.27 -8.29 -11.58
N GLY A 88 18.46 -9.53 -11.11
CA GLY A 88 17.74 -10.07 -9.96
C GLY A 88 17.93 -9.25 -8.68
N GLN A 89 19.17 -8.83 -8.40
CA GLN A 89 19.48 -7.97 -7.25
C GLN A 89 18.78 -6.61 -7.36
N THR A 90 18.90 -5.95 -8.51
CA THR A 90 18.23 -4.66 -8.75
C THR A 90 16.71 -4.76 -8.58
N LEU A 91 16.11 -5.85 -9.05
CA LEU A 91 14.68 -6.10 -8.89
C LEU A 91 14.31 -6.29 -7.41
N ALA A 92 15.07 -7.09 -6.67
CA ALA A 92 14.83 -7.30 -5.23
C ALA A 92 14.91 -5.99 -4.44
N ASP A 93 15.94 -5.18 -4.68
CA ASP A 93 16.12 -3.88 -4.03
C ASP A 93 14.95 -2.93 -4.35
N THR A 94 14.50 -2.92 -5.61
CA THR A 94 13.37 -2.09 -6.05
C THR A 94 12.07 -2.55 -5.38
N LEU A 95 11.80 -3.85 -5.32
CA LEU A 95 10.61 -4.40 -4.68
C LEU A 95 10.59 -4.08 -3.18
N GLN A 96 11.74 -4.14 -2.51
CA GLN A 96 11.86 -3.75 -1.10
C GLN A 96 11.50 -2.27 -0.91
N GLN A 97 12.07 -1.36 -1.71
CA GLN A 97 11.72 0.06 -1.65
C GLN A 97 10.22 0.32 -1.87
N ARG A 98 9.59 -0.46 -2.76
CA ARG A 98 8.14 -0.35 -3.00
C ARG A 98 7.33 -0.87 -1.82
N ALA A 99 7.73 -1.98 -1.19
CA ALA A 99 7.09 -2.48 0.02
C ALA A 99 7.17 -1.45 1.16
N ASP A 100 8.35 -0.86 1.39
CA ASP A 100 8.56 0.14 2.43
C ASP A 100 7.73 1.41 2.18
N TYR A 101 7.63 1.86 0.93
CA TYR A 101 6.77 2.97 0.56
C TYR A 101 5.30 2.68 0.87
N CYS A 102 4.81 1.48 0.54
CA CYS A 102 3.43 1.08 0.79
C CYS A 102 3.11 1.04 2.29
N ASP A 103 4.01 0.48 3.10
CA ASP A 103 3.88 0.52 4.56
C ASP A 103 3.81 1.96 5.08
N SER A 104 4.67 2.86 4.57
CA SER A 104 4.65 4.27 4.96
C SER A 104 3.32 4.97 4.63
N MET A 105 2.65 4.54 3.56
CA MET A 105 1.33 5.06 3.20
C MET A 105 0.24 4.49 4.11
N ALA A 106 0.26 3.20 4.38
CA ALA A 106 -0.66 2.58 5.33
C ALA A 106 -0.58 3.23 6.71
N ASP A 107 0.64 3.51 7.20
CA ASP A 107 0.86 4.14 8.50
C ASP A 107 0.31 5.57 8.56
N LYS A 108 0.34 6.33 7.44
CA LYS A 108 -0.29 7.66 7.37
C LYS A 108 -1.81 7.58 7.50
N PHE A 109 -2.46 6.61 6.85
CA PHE A 109 -3.91 6.41 6.99
C PHE A 109 -4.29 5.92 8.39
N ALA A 110 -3.50 5.03 8.99
CA ALA A 110 -3.68 4.60 10.38
C ALA A 110 -3.50 5.76 11.38
N ALA A 111 -2.52 6.63 11.15
CA ALA A 111 -2.33 7.83 11.97
C ALA A 111 -3.47 8.83 11.82
N ALA A 112 -4.06 8.95 10.62
CA ALA A 112 -5.26 9.76 10.42
C ALA A 112 -6.42 9.21 11.26
N LEU A 113 -6.69 7.91 11.19
CA LEU A 113 -7.71 7.21 12.00
C LEU A 113 -7.55 7.45 13.51
N GLY A 114 -6.33 7.35 14.05
CA GLY A 114 -6.09 7.62 15.47
C GLY A 114 -6.44 9.06 15.89
N LYS A 115 -6.31 10.03 14.98
CA LYS A 115 -6.74 11.41 15.22
C LYS A 115 -8.26 11.55 15.21
N TYR A 116 -8.99 10.80 14.39
CA TYR A 116 -10.47 10.77 14.43
C TYR A 116 -10.95 10.27 15.79
N ALA A 117 -10.47 9.10 16.23
CA ALA A 117 -10.87 8.52 17.51
C ALA A 117 -10.64 9.49 18.68
N THR A 118 -9.49 10.18 18.71
CA THR A 118 -9.18 11.16 19.75
C THR A 118 -10.11 12.38 19.71
N ALA A 119 -10.45 12.86 18.50
CA ALA A 119 -11.35 14.00 18.33
C ALA A 119 -12.78 13.65 18.76
N GLU A 120 -13.27 12.46 18.39
CA GLU A 120 -14.60 11.98 18.79
C GLU A 120 -14.71 11.80 20.30
N ASP A 121 -13.71 11.19 20.96
CA ASP A 121 -13.67 11.05 22.42
C ASP A 121 -13.69 12.41 23.13
N THR A 122 -12.97 13.40 22.58
CA THR A 122 -12.94 14.77 23.13
C THR A 122 -14.32 15.42 23.02
N HIS A 123 -14.96 15.35 21.85
CA HIS A 123 -16.29 15.91 21.64
C HIS A 123 -17.37 15.22 22.47
N ALA A 124 -17.32 13.89 22.62
CA ALA A 124 -18.23 13.16 23.49
C ALA A 124 -18.11 13.59 24.95
N THR A 125 -16.89 13.86 25.41
CA THR A 125 -16.62 14.37 26.77
C THR A 125 -17.17 15.79 26.95
N GLU A 126 -16.92 16.70 26.00
CA GLU A 126 -17.42 18.08 26.04
C GLU A 126 -18.96 18.16 26.04
N ILE A 127 -19.64 17.33 25.25
CA ILE A 127 -21.10 17.23 25.23
C ILE A 127 -21.60 16.70 26.58
N GLY A 128 -20.97 15.65 27.12
CA GLY A 128 -21.33 15.06 28.41
C GLY A 128 -21.18 16.05 29.58
N ASP A 129 -20.14 16.87 29.57
CA ASP A 129 -19.90 17.89 30.59
C ASP A 129 -20.84 19.10 30.42
N SER A 130 -21.12 19.51 29.18
CA SER A 130 -22.10 20.57 28.90
C SER A 130 -23.52 20.17 29.30
N ALA A 131 -23.89 18.89 29.13
CA ALA A 131 -25.19 18.35 29.56
C ALA A 131 -25.35 18.29 31.08
N LYS A 132 -24.25 18.15 31.84
CA LYS A 132 -24.28 18.15 33.31
C LYS A 132 -24.37 19.56 33.92
N GLY A 133 -23.99 20.60 33.18
CA GLY A 133 -24.04 22.00 33.65
C GLY A 133 -25.41 22.69 33.52
N ILE A 134 -26.45 22.00 33.03
CA ILE A 134 -27.78 22.57 32.73
C ILE A 134 -28.84 22.21 33.82
N ILE A 135 -28.43 21.73 35.01
CA ILE A 135 -29.36 21.43 36.12
C ILE A 135 -29.26 22.46 37.24
#